data_AF-A0A2H5UE47-F1
#
_entry.id   AF-A0A2H5UE47-F1
#
_cell.length_a   1.000
_cell.length_b   1.000
_cell.length_c   1.000
_cell.angle_alpha   90.00
_cell.angle_beta   90.00
_cell.angle_gamma   90.00
#
_symmetry.space_group_name_H-M   'P 1'
#
loop_
_entity.id
_entity.type
_entity.pdbx_description
1 polymer ?
#
loop_
_entity_poly.entity_id
_entity_poly.type
_entity_poly.pdbx_seq_one_letter_code
_entity_poly.pdbx_strand_id
1 'polypeptide(L)'
;MADNNIQKIGKFVKKIKQEQKDYGITDKGSADDCSLRAYLEKNFTSLTWEDKYELAYQIVCAVSNLHEKGIVHGDLHSGNVLIHQNTVELADFGLSNRMKKVSEQQTRFDTALYTDPKGSTTQQYSLNEKNDVCGIGMILWEISSGQPPFKLESCDGNSNLEILQDYRETIVSDTPIDYSNLFIECWDGEPNNRPSMNQVVNKFDKFKNYFLIKRMIDEFVSLIFKEVNEGKEEKVRKQHVLNYIDDHEINSQEICNWLANNQINSNFIYLLEYLNYHGIKTCINKQKAFKLYQKAANLGNNIAQYNLALMYKEGKCVNKNDGKAFELFKKSAEGENLSGINMLGYCYENGIGTDTNMKKAFELYHKAANLGNNVAQYNLALMYKEGKYVDKNNGKAFEFFKKSAKEEDLNGINMLGYCYEYGIGTNIDLQIAFELYRKAANLGNSIAQYNLAFS
;
A
#
# COMPACT_ATOMS: atom_id res chain seq x y z
N MET A 1 -3.35 4.41 -27.54
CA MET A 1 -1.93 4.12 -27.19
C MET A 1 -1.72 3.75 -25.70
N ALA A 2 -2.78 3.55 -24.89
CA ALA A 2 -2.66 3.15 -23.48
C ALA A 2 -2.72 1.62 -23.24
N ASP A 3 -3.27 0.84 -24.17
CA ASP A 3 -3.51 -0.60 -23.99
C ASP A 3 -2.28 -1.52 -24.11
N ASN A 4 -1.19 -1.06 -24.72
CA ASN A 4 0.03 -1.87 -24.87
C ASN A 4 0.92 -1.92 -23.62
N ASN A 5 0.69 -1.07 -22.62
CA ASN A 5 1.48 -1.05 -21.38
C ASN A 5 0.99 -2.08 -20.33
N ILE A 6 -0.24 -2.60 -20.47
CA ILE A 6 -0.86 -3.55 -19.54
C ILE A 6 -0.41 -5.00 -19.82
N GLN A 7 -0.13 -5.35 -21.09
CA GLN A 7 0.25 -6.72 -21.48
C GLN A 7 1.60 -7.21 -20.91
N LYS A 8 2.50 -6.30 -20.47
CA LYS A 8 3.86 -6.66 -20.00
C LYS A 8 4.04 -6.62 -18.48
N ILE A 9 3.38 -5.69 -17.77
CA ILE A 9 3.06 -5.84 -16.33
C ILE A 9 2.35 -7.18 -16.08
N GLY A 10 1.63 -7.69 -17.09
CA GLY A 10 1.04 -9.02 -17.13
C GLY A 10 2.01 -10.19 -16.86
N LYS A 11 3.33 -10.09 -17.11
CA LYS A 11 4.29 -11.16 -16.74
C LYS A 11 4.55 -11.20 -15.23
N PHE A 12 4.74 -10.03 -14.61
CA PHE A 12 4.92 -9.90 -13.17
C PHE A 12 3.64 -10.28 -12.40
N VAL A 13 2.50 -9.75 -12.86
CA VAL A 13 1.18 -10.13 -12.35
C VAL A 13 0.90 -11.63 -12.53
N LYS A 14 1.35 -12.25 -13.64
CA LYS A 14 1.22 -13.69 -13.87
C LYS A 14 1.99 -14.54 -12.85
N LYS A 15 3.19 -14.13 -12.44
CA LYS A 15 4.00 -14.82 -11.41
C LYS A 15 3.25 -14.86 -10.07
N ILE A 16 2.66 -13.74 -9.66
CA ILE A 16 1.85 -13.67 -8.43
C ILE A 16 0.51 -14.42 -8.58
N LYS A 17 -0.14 -14.37 -9.75
CA LYS A 17 -1.37 -15.14 -10.05
C LYS A 17 -1.16 -16.66 -10.02
N GLN A 18 0.07 -17.15 -10.21
CA GLN A 18 0.40 -18.58 -10.14
C GLN A 18 0.38 -19.13 -8.71
N GLU A 19 0.48 -18.27 -7.70
CA GLU A 19 0.51 -18.65 -6.28
C GLU A 19 -0.89 -18.69 -5.63
N GLN A 20 -1.97 -18.33 -6.34
CA GLN A 20 -3.31 -18.10 -5.77
C GLN A 20 -4.48 -18.80 -6.48
N LYS A 21 -4.24 -19.80 -7.34
CA LYS A 21 -5.33 -20.47 -8.07
C LYS A 21 -5.66 -21.82 -7.47
N ASP A 22 -6.80 -21.90 -6.79
CA ASP A 22 -7.82 -22.94 -6.97
C ASP A 22 -9.09 -22.55 -6.19
N TYR A 23 -10.18 -22.25 -6.90
CA TYR A 23 -11.52 -22.12 -6.31
C TYR A 23 -12.47 -23.05 -7.05
N GLY A 24 -13.03 -24.01 -6.32
CA GLY A 24 -13.86 -25.10 -6.83
C GLY A 24 -15.36 -24.81 -6.69
N ILE A 25 -16.14 -25.49 -7.53
CA ILE A 25 -17.61 -25.56 -7.45
C ILE A 25 -17.95 -26.91 -6.81
N THR A 26 -18.69 -26.93 -5.71
CA THR A 26 -19.20 -28.17 -5.09
C THR A 26 -20.69 -28.14 -4.83
N ASP A 27 -21.34 -29.29 -5.04
CA ASP A 27 -22.78 -29.50 -4.86
C ASP A 27 -23.00 -30.08 -3.45
N LYS A 28 -23.06 -29.20 -2.43
CA LYS A 28 -23.71 -29.37 -1.10
C LYS A 28 -23.07 -28.48 -0.04
N GLY A 29 -23.84 -27.49 0.46
CA GLY A 29 -23.44 -26.66 1.59
C GLY A 29 -23.30 -27.46 2.89
N SER A 30 -22.25 -27.17 3.65
CA SER A 30 -21.94 -27.75 4.96
C SER A 30 -22.67 -27.00 6.08
N ALA A 31 -22.68 -27.55 7.29
CA ALA A 31 -23.37 -26.94 8.45
C ALA A 31 -22.74 -25.60 8.95
N ASP A 32 -21.59 -25.20 8.38
CA ASP A 32 -20.85 -23.99 8.75
C ASP A 32 -21.02 -22.82 7.75
N ASP A 33 -21.83 -22.99 6.71
CA ASP A 33 -22.01 -21.98 5.65
C ASP A 33 -23.02 -20.92 6.10
N CYS A 34 -22.67 -19.64 5.99
CA CYS A 34 -23.61 -18.53 6.24
C CYS A 34 -23.84 -17.71 4.97
N SER A 35 -25.03 -17.13 4.82
CA SER A 35 -25.32 -16.26 3.69
C SER A 35 -24.41 -15.03 3.70
N LEU A 36 -24.14 -14.45 2.53
CA LEU A 36 -23.36 -13.22 2.39
C LEU A 36 -23.93 -12.11 3.27
N ARG A 37 -25.24 -12.01 3.38
CA ARG A 37 -25.91 -11.06 4.28
C ARG A 37 -25.51 -11.27 5.74
N ALA A 38 -25.64 -12.49 6.25
CA ALA A 38 -25.26 -12.82 7.63
C ALA A 38 -23.74 -12.64 7.87
N TYR A 39 -22.92 -12.94 6.86
CA TYR A 39 -21.48 -12.72 6.91
C TYR A 39 -21.13 -11.23 7.04
N LEU A 40 -21.75 -10.35 6.24
CA LEU A 40 -21.55 -8.92 6.30
C LEU A 40 -22.03 -8.35 7.65
N GLU A 41 -23.23 -8.73 8.12
CA GLU A 41 -23.74 -8.29 9.43
C GLU A 41 -22.77 -8.56 10.58
N LYS A 42 -22.07 -9.69 10.54
CA LYS A 42 -21.13 -10.10 11.59
C LYS A 42 -19.74 -9.47 11.43
N ASN A 43 -19.24 -9.31 10.21
CA ASN A 43 -17.81 -9.04 9.95
C ASN A 43 -17.54 -7.69 9.28
N PHE A 44 -18.56 -6.93 8.88
CA PHE A 44 -18.37 -5.75 8.01
C PHE A 44 -17.37 -4.72 8.55
N THR A 45 -17.35 -4.46 9.86
CA THR A 45 -16.45 -3.48 10.48
C THR A 45 -14.98 -3.90 10.47
N SER A 46 -14.70 -5.20 10.31
CA SER A 46 -13.33 -5.73 10.20
C SER A 46 -12.86 -5.89 8.75
N LEU A 47 -13.76 -5.80 7.76
CA LEU A 47 -13.40 -5.97 6.36
C LEU A 47 -12.71 -4.74 5.81
N THR A 48 -11.52 -4.93 5.26
CA THR A 48 -10.84 -3.93 4.44
C THR A 48 -11.49 -3.86 3.05
N TRP A 49 -11.17 -2.81 2.28
CA TRP A 49 -11.60 -2.74 0.88
C TRP A 49 -11.01 -3.85 0.00
N GLU A 50 -9.87 -4.41 0.39
CA GLU A 50 -9.24 -5.53 -0.30
C GLU A 50 -10.04 -6.82 -0.07
N ASP A 51 -10.52 -7.04 1.16
CA ASP A 51 -11.40 -8.17 1.49
C ASP A 51 -12.76 -8.05 0.78
N LYS A 52 -13.38 -6.86 0.83
CA LYS A 52 -14.64 -6.57 0.13
C LYS A 52 -14.52 -6.80 -1.37
N TYR A 53 -13.40 -6.38 -1.95
CA TYR A 53 -13.11 -6.55 -3.36
C TYR A 53 -12.95 -8.03 -3.76
N GLU A 54 -12.21 -8.82 -2.99
CA GLU A 54 -12.01 -10.24 -3.28
C GLU A 54 -13.32 -11.03 -3.15
N LEU A 55 -14.13 -10.71 -2.14
CA LEU A 55 -15.48 -11.27 -1.96
C LEU A 55 -16.37 -10.99 -3.19
N ALA A 56 -16.43 -9.73 -3.61
CA ALA A 56 -17.17 -9.30 -4.79
C ALA A 56 -16.65 -9.97 -6.07
N TYR A 57 -15.33 -10.09 -6.23
CA TYR A 57 -14.72 -10.70 -7.40
C TYR A 57 -15.07 -12.17 -7.53
N GLN A 58 -15.06 -12.92 -6.43
CA GLN A 58 -15.46 -14.33 -6.43
C GLN A 58 -16.92 -14.50 -6.88
N ILE A 59 -17.84 -13.67 -6.37
CA ILE A 59 -19.26 -13.68 -6.78
C ILE A 59 -19.41 -13.38 -8.27
N VAL A 60 -18.75 -12.31 -8.75
CA VAL A 60 -18.76 -11.91 -10.16
C VAL A 60 -18.22 -13.02 -11.07
N CYS A 61 -17.14 -13.69 -10.67
CA CYS A 61 -16.58 -14.81 -11.42
C CYS A 61 -17.51 -16.03 -11.42
N ALA A 62 -18.13 -16.34 -10.28
CA ALA A 62 -19.09 -17.45 -10.18
C ALA A 62 -20.28 -17.25 -11.11
N VAL A 63 -20.86 -16.04 -11.15
CA VAL A 63 -21.99 -15.72 -12.05
C VAL A 63 -21.54 -15.70 -13.52
N SER A 64 -20.36 -15.16 -13.83
CA SER A 64 -19.82 -15.20 -15.18
C SER A 64 -19.64 -16.65 -15.68
N ASN A 65 -19.17 -17.55 -14.82
CA ASN A 65 -19.03 -18.98 -15.13
C ASN A 65 -20.38 -19.67 -15.39
N LEU A 66 -21.47 -19.21 -14.76
CA LEU A 66 -22.82 -19.69 -15.07
C LEU A 66 -23.27 -19.23 -16.47
N HIS A 67 -23.07 -17.94 -16.78
CA HIS A 67 -23.43 -17.37 -18.08
C HIS A 67 -22.63 -18.00 -19.23
N GLU A 68 -21.34 -18.26 -19.04
CA GLU A 68 -20.52 -19.01 -20.02
C GLU A 68 -21.06 -20.42 -20.31
N LYS A 69 -21.71 -21.05 -19.32
CA LYS A 69 -22.39 -22.34 -19.46
C LYS A 69 -23.82 -22.21 -19.99
N GLY A 70 -24.27 -21.00 -20.30
CA GLY A 70 -25.63 -20.68 -20.76
C GLY A 70 -26.70 -20.88 -19.68
N ILE A 71 -26.33 -20.71 -18.41
CA ILE A 71 -27.20 -20.82 -17.24
C ILE A 71 -27.45 -19.42 -16.69
N VAL A 72 -28.71 -19.04 -16.57
CA VAL A 72 -29.14 -17.82 -15.85
C VAL A 72 -29.55 -18.24 -14.43
N HIS A 73 -29.07 -17.53 -13.40
CA HIS A 73 -29.43 -17.82 -12.01
C HIS A 73 -30.89 -17.45 -11.73
N GLY A 74 -31.28 -16.23 -12.08
CA GLY A 74 -32.67 -15.77 -12.09
C GLY A 74 -33.19 -15.20 -10.77
N ASP A 75 -32.54 -15.51 -9.65
CA ASP A 75 -32.88 -14.99 -8.31
C ASP A 75 -31.63 -14.61 -7.50
N LEU A 76 -30.75 -13.82 -8.10
CA LEU A 76 -29.46 -13.51 -7.50
C LEU A 76 -29.60 -12.38 -6.44
N HIS A 77 -29.37 -12.72 -5.17
CA HIS A 77 -29.31 -11.78 -4.05
C HIS A 77 -28.38 -12.30 -2.95
N SER A 78 -28.01 -11.46 -1.97
CA SER A 78 -27.06 -11.82 -0.90
C SER A 78 -27.50 -12.99 -0.01
N GLY A 79 -28.80 -13.25 0.11
CA GLY A 79 -29.32 -14.45 0.75
C GLY A 79 -28.99 -15.77 0.03
N ASN A 80 -28.78 -15.73 -1.30
CA ASN A 80 -28.51 -16.87 -2.17
C ASN A 80 -27.01 -16.99 -2.51
N VAL A 81 -26.16 -16.23 -1.82
CA VAL A 81 -24.71 -16.34 -1.87
C VAL A 81 -24.25 -16.89 -0.52
N LEU A 82 -23.56 -18.02 -0.51
CA LEU A 82 -23.04 -18.65 0.71
C LEU A 82 -21.54 -18.41 0.83
N ILE A 83 -21.08 -18.17 2.05
CA ILE A 83 -19.67 -17.94 2.39
C ILE A 83 -19.19 -19.05 3.33
N HIS A 84 -18.17 -19.79 2.90
CA HIS A 84 -17.49 -20.80 3.71
C HIS A 84 -15.98 -20.60 3.66
N GLN A 85 -15.33 -20.37 4.82
CA GLN A 85 -13.87 -20.17 4.91
C GLN A 85 -13.32 -19.18 3.86
N ASN A 86 -14.04 -18.06 3.64
CA ASN A 86 -13.74 -17.02 2.65
C ASN A 86 -13.86 -17.43 1.16
N THR A 87 -14.52 -18.57 0.90
CA THR A 87 -14.90 -19.04 -0.43
C THR A 87 -16.38 -18.76 -0.66
N VAL A 88 -16.71 -18.29 -1.87
CA VAL A 88 -18.07 -17.99 -2.30
C VAL A 88 -18.67 -19.18 -3.04
N GLU A 89 -19.89 -19.55 -2.65
CA GLU A 89 -20.74 -20.48 -3.38
C GLU A 89 -22.09 -19.83 -3.72
N LEU A 90 -22.62 -20.12 -4.92
CA LEU A 90 -23.96 -19.69 -5.32
C LEU A 90 -24.96 -20.79 -4.94
N ALA A 91 -26.08 -20.40 -4.33
CA ALA A 91 -27.11 -21.30 -3.84
C ALA A 91 -28.49 -20.90 -4.36
N ASP A 92 -29.47 -21.79 -4.17
CA ASP A 92 -30.86 -21.63 -4.58
C ASP A 92 -31.07 -21.32 -6.07
N PHE A 93 -30.76 -22.33 -6.89
CA PHE A 93 -31.01 -22.34 -8.34
C PHE A 93 -32.48 -22.61 -8.70
N GLY A 94 -33.44 -22.41 -7.79
CA GLY A 94 -34.86 -22.76 -7.96
C GLY A 94 -35.53 -22.08 -9.17
N LEU A 95 -35.00 -20.93 -9.62
CA LEU A 95 -35.44 -20.20 -10.80
C LEU A 95 -34.45 -20.27 -11.97
N SER A 96 -33.42 -21.11 -11.85
CA SER A 96 -32.37 -21.22 -12.86
C SER A 96 -32.88 -21.89 -14.13
N ASN A 97 -32.51 -21.32 -15.28
CA ASN A 97 -32.88 -21.86 -16.59
C ASN A 97 -31.64 -22.01 -17.46
N ARG A 98 -31.43 -23.23 -18.01
CA ARG A 98 -30.57 -23.40 -19.19
C ARG A 98 -31.31 -22.78 -20.36
N MET A 99 -30.66 -21.93 -21.15
CA MET A 99 -31.28 -21.23 -22.28
C MET A 99 -31.95 -22.21 -23.29
N LYS A 100 -33.21 -22.60 -23.01
CA LYS A 100 -34.25 -23.26 -23.83
C LYS A 100 -35.36 -23.87 -22.94
N LYS A 101 -36.19 -23.03 -22.31
CA LYS A 101 -37.66 -23.19 -22.14
C LYS A 101 -38.24 -22.15 -21.18
N VAL A 102 -39.50 -21.81 -21.43
CA VAL A 102 -40.35 -20.85 -20.70
C VAL A 102 -41.31 -21.60 -19.77
N SER A 103 -41.38 -21.19 -18.49
CA SER A 103 -42.48 -21.32 -17.49
C SER A 103 -41.84 -21.38 -16.08
N GLU A 104 -42.38 -20.91 -14.95
CA GLU A 104 -43.66 -20.35 -14.51
C GLU A 104 -43.37 -19.60 -13.17
N GLN A 105 -44.20 -18.61 -12.80
CA GLN A 105 -43.96 -17.67 -11.70
C GLN A 105 -44.06 -18.27 -10.29
N GLN A 106 -43.06 -18.00 -9.44
CA GLN A 106 -43.20 -17.90 -7.98
C GLN A 106 -42.32 -16.75 -7.47
N THR A 107 -42.92 -15.65 -7.04
CA THR A 107 -42.22 -14.48 -6.48
C THR A 107 -42.31 -14.52 -4.95
N ARG A 108 -41.18 -14.66 -4.25
CA ARG A 108 -41.06 -14.40 -2.80
C ARG A 108 -40.79 -12.91 -2.55
N PHE A 109 -41.12 -12.41 -1.37
CA PHE A 109 -41.01 -10.99 -1.00
C PHE A 109 -39.55 -10.47 -1.04
N ASP A 110 -38.57 -11.31 -0.68
CA ASP A 110 -37.15 -10.96 -0.78
C ASP A 110 -36.68 -10.80 -2.24
N THR A 111 -37.26 -11.58 -3.17
CA THR A 111 -37.00 -11.50 -4.61
C THR A 111 -37.44 -10.16 -5.21
N ALA A 112 -38.53 -9.58 -4.70
CA ALA A 112 -39.10 -8.33 -5.21
C ALA A 112 -38.16 -7.10 -5.05
N LEU A 113 -37.26 -7.15 -4.06
CA LEU A 113 -36.27 -6.10 -3.81
C LEU A 113 -35.07 -6.15 -4.77
N TYR A 114 -34.87 -7.27 -5.48
CA TYR A 114 -33.73 -7.49 -6.38
C TYR A 114 -34.15 -7.65 -7.85
N THR A 115 -35.45 -7.56 -8.15
CA THR A 115 -35.97 -7.72 -9.52
C THR A 115 -36.14 -6.40 -10.27
N ASP A 116 -36.08 -6.50 -11.59
CA ASP A 116 -36.16 -5.35 -12.51
C ASP A 116 -37.50 -4.60 -12.44
N PRO A 117 -37.49 -3.26 -12.21
CA PRO A 117 -38.72 -2.48 -12.09
C PRO A 117 -39.58 -2.38 -13.37
N LYS A 118 -39.03 -2.65 -14.56
CA LYS A 118 -39.78 -2.54 -15.84
C LYS A 118 -40.60 -3.77 -16.23
N GLY A 119 -40.55 -4.84 -15.44
CA GLY A 119 -41.23 -6.11 -15.75
C GLY A 119 -42.76 -6.13 -15.68
N SER A 120 -43.39 -5.04 -15.23
CA SER A 120 -44.82 -5.04 -14.85
C SER A 120 -45.79 -4.70 -15.99
N THR A 121 -45.31 -4.22 -17.15
CA THR A 121 -46.17 -3.87 -18.29
C THR A 121 -46.18 -4.97 -19.36
N THR A 122 -47.00 -6.01 -19.14
CA THR A 122 -47.59 -6.90 -20.18
C THR A 122 -46.71 -7.41 -21.33
N GLN A 123 -45.40 -7.51 -21.13
CA GLN A 123 -44.46 -8.14 -22.06
C GLN A 123 -43.83 -9.34 -21.33
N GLN A 124 -43.92 -10.53 -21.95
CA GLN A 124 -43.40 -11.79 -21.40
C GLN A 124 -42.04 -11.60 -20.73
N TYR A 125 -41.99 -11.77 -19.40
CA TYR A 125 -40.77 -11.64 -18.61
C TYR A 125 -39.82 -12.79 -18.97
N SER A 126 -38.86 -12.54 -19.87
CA SER A 126 -37.83 -13.52 -20.21
C SER A 126 -36.68 -13.37 -19.21
N LEU A 127 -36.51 -14.38 -18.34
CA LEU A 127 -35.28 -14.55 -17.55
C LEU A 127 -34.08 -14.50 -18.50
N ASN A 128 -33.25 -13.47 -18.35
CA ASN A 128 -32.07 -13.27 -19.15
C ASN A 128 -30.88 -12.88 -18.26
N GLU A 129 -29.67 -12.95 -18.81
CA GLU A 129 -28.43 -12.65 -18.09
C GLU A 129 -28.41 -11.23 -17.48
N LYS A 130 -29.21 -10.29 -18.01
CA LYS A 130 -29.28 -8.90 -17.50
C LYS A 130 -29.98 -8.78 -16.17
N ASN A 131 -30.81 -9.76 -15.78
CA ASN A 131 -31.39 -9.83 -14.45
C ASN A 131 -30.33 -10.18 -13.41
N ASP A 132 -29.49 -11.17 -13.71
CA ASP A 132 -28.36 -11.54 -12.83
C ASP A 132 -27.36 -10.37 -12.70
N VAL A 133 -27.09 -9.63 -13.78
CA VAL A 133 -26.23 -8.43 -13.73
C VAL A 133 -26.83 -7.36 -12.82
N CYS A 134 -28.15 -7.17 -12.81
CA CYS A 134 -28.81 -6.26 -11.87
C CYS A 134 -28.64 -6.74 -10.42
N GLY A 135 -28.83 -8.03 -10.16
CA GLY A 135 -28.58 -8.65 -8.86
C GLY A 135 -27.13 -8.48 -8.39
N ILE A 136 -26.15 -8.58 -9.30
CA ILE A 136 -24.75 -8.26 -9.02
C ILE A 136 -24.62 -6.80 -8.57
N GLY A 137 -25.22 -5.83 -9.26
CA GLY A 137 -25.19 -4.42 -8.85
C GLY A 137 -25.67 -4.21 -7.41
N MET A 138 -26.78 -4.84 -7.04
CA MET A 138 -27.33 -4.79 -5.68
C MET A 138 -26.40 -5.42 -4.64
N ILE A 139 -25.83 -6.59 -4.94
CA ILE A 139 -24.87 -7.28 -4.08
C ILE A 139 -23.60 -6.46 -3.89
N LEU A 140 -23.06 -5.87 -4.96
CA LEU A 140 -21.88 -5.02 -4.89
C LEU A 140 -22.12 -3.80 -4.00
N TRP A 141 -23.30 -3.19 -4.10
CA TRP A 141 -23.70 -2.12 -3.20
C TRP A 141 -23.81 -2.60 -1.75
N GLU A 142 -24.44 -3.75 -1.49
CA GLU A 142 -24.55 -4.33 -0.13
C GLU A 142 -23.18 -4.65 0.49
N ILE A 143 -22.22 -5.12 -0.31
CA ILE A 143 -20.82 -5.31 0.12
C ILE A 143 -20.16 -3.95 0.46
N SER A 144 -20.52 -2.88 -0.25
CA SER A 144 -19.99 -1.54 0.02
C SER A 144 -20.57 -0.92 1.31
N SER A 145 -21.88 -1.10 1.53
CA SER A 145 -22.65 -0.47 2.61
C SER A 145 -22.68 -1.28 3.90
N GLY A 146 -22.57 -2.61 3.80
CA GLY A 146 -22.82 -3.54 4.91
C GLY A 146 -24.30 -3.59 5.30
N GLN A 147 -25.18 -3.04 4.48
CA GLN A 147 -26.61 -2.92 4.73
C GLN A 147 -27.39 -3.60 3.62
N PRO A 148 -28.51 -4.28 3.96
CA PRO A 148 -29.39 -4.80 2.93
C PRO A 148 -30.00 -3.63 2.14
N PRO A 149 -30.12 -3.74 0.81
CA PRO A 149 -30.78 -2.73 -0.02
C PRO A 149 -32.22 -2.44 0.42
N PHE A 150 -32.63 -1.19 0.26
CA PHE A 150 -33.97 -0.64 0.49
C PHE A 150 -34.49 -0.75 1.94
N LYS A 151 -33.58 -0.90 2.92
CA LYS A 151 -33.94 -1.07 4.33
C LYS A 151 -34.75 0.10 4.92
N LEU A 152 -34.43 1.35 4.53
CA LEU A 152 -35.03 2.57 5.09
C LEU A 152 -36.50 2.78 4.71
N GLU A 153 -36.96 2.26 3.57
CA GLU A 153 -38.35 2.42 3.09
C GLU A 153 -39.31 1.35 3.64
N SER A 154 -38.79 0.24 4.15
CA SER A 154 -39.62 -0.82 4.75
C SER A 154 -40.25 -0.45 6.11
N CYS A 155 -39.82 0.67 6.71
CA CYS A 155 -40.29 1.12 8.03
C CYS A 155 -41.56 1.99 7.99
N ASP A 156 -41.88 2.61 6.84
CA ASP A 156 -43.09 3.40 6.67
C ASP A 156 -44.10 2.57 5.86
N GLY A 157 -45.18 2.13 6.52
CA GLY A 157 -46.18 1.18 6.02
C GLY A 157 -47.04 1.64 4.82
N ASN A 158 -46.47 2.40 3.88
CA ASN A 158 -47.09 2.86 2.65
C ASN A 158 -46.16 2.50 1.47
N SER A 159 -46.09 1.19 1.18
CA SER A 159 -45.32 0.64 0.06
C SER A 159 -46.00 0.95 -1.27
N ASN A 160 -45.85 2.19 -1.75
CA ASN A 160 -46.14 2.50 -3.14
C ASN A 160 -45.05 1.87 -4.02
N LEU A 161 -45.34 0.66 -4.52
CA LEU A 161 -44.51 -0.11 -5.45
C LEU A 161 -44.12 0.69 -6.71
N GLU A 162 -44.87 1.74 -7.04
CA GLU A 162 -44.63 2.65 -8.17
C GLU A 162 -43.46 3.64 -7.94
N ILE A 163 -43.06 3.94 -6.68
CA ILE A 163 -41.94 4.85 -6.38
C ILE A 163 -40.58 4.14 -6.47
N LEU A 164 -40.56 2.80 -6.32
CA LEU A 164 -39.35 1.97 -6.39
C LEU A 164 -38.77 1.84 -7.81
N GLN A 165 -39.49 2.27 -8.87
CA GLN A 165 -39.03 2.05 -10.25
C GLN A 165 -37.77 2.86 -10.59
N ASP A 166 -37.64 4.08 -10.05
CA ASP A 166 -36.52 4.99 -10.30
C ASP A 166 -35.64 5.21 -9.05
N TYR A 167 -36.00 4.63 -7.91
CA TYR A 167 -35.21 4.75 -6.69
C TYR A 167 -33.94 3.91 -6.79
N ARG A 168 -32.80 4.50 -6.42
CA ARG A 168 -31.50 3.83 -6.32
C ARG A 168 -30.82 4.26 -5.03
N GLU A 169 -30.14 3.31 -4.43
CA GLU A 169 -29.42 3.54 -3.19
C GLU A 169 -28.33 4.61 -3.35
N THR A 170 -28.10 5.36 -2.28
CA THR A 170 -27.06 6.39 -2.28
C THR A 170 -25.67 5.77 -2.25
N ILE A 171 -24.69 6.46 -2.84
CA ILE A 171 -23.29 6.04 -2.78
C ILE A 171 -22.80 6.20 -1.35
N VAL A 172 -22.35 5.10 -0.77
CA VAL A 172 -21.78 5.07 0.59
C VAL A 172 -20.43 5.82 0.59
N SER A 173 -20.23 6.67 1.59
CA SER A 173 -18.96 7.35 1.81
C SER A 173 -17.80 6.35 1.86
N ASP A 174 -16.65 6.73 1.32
CA ASP A 174 -15.43 5.91 1.23
C ASP A 174 -15.46 4.71 0.26
N THR A 175 -16.51 4.58 -0.55
CA THR A 175 -16.53 3.61 -1.67
C THR A 175 -15.60 4.05 -2.81
N PRO A 176 -14.67 3.19 -3.27
CA PRO A 176 -13.83 3.48 -4.43
C PRO A 176 -14.68 3.85 -5.65
N ILE A 177 -14.33 4.96 -6.31
CA ILE A 177 -15.17 5.56 -7.35
C ILE A 177 -15.42 4.61 -8.53
N ASP A 178 -14.41 3.81 -8.90
CA ASP A 178 -14.56 2.87 -10.01
C ASP A 178 -15.43 1.67 -9.62
N TYR A 179 -15.44 1.29 -8.33
CA TYR A 179 -16.30 0.24 -7.80
C TYR A 179 -17.76 0.72 -7.74
N SER A 180 -18.00 1.97 -7.30
CA SER A 180 -19.35 2.55 -7.31
C SER A 180 -19.90 2.76 -8.71
N ASN A 181 -19.09 3.28 -9.63
CA ASN A 181 -19.48 3.37 -11.03
C ASN A 181 -19.85 2.00 -11.61
N LEU A 182 -19.14 0.93 -11.22
CA LEU A 182 -19.43 -0.41 -11.69
C LEU A 182 -20.79 -0.92 -11.21
N PHE A 183 -21.10 -0.84 -9.91
CA PHE A 183 -22.41 -1.27 -9.45
C PHE A 183 -23.54 -0.39 -10.01
N ILE A 184 -23.26 0.89 -10.27
CA ILE A 184 -24.21 1.81 -10.91
C ILE A 184 -24.56 1.37 -12.34
N GLU A 185 -23.57 0.96 -13.11
CA GLU A 185 -23.81 0.43 -14.45
C GLU A 185 -24.54 -0.92 -14.42
N CYS A 186 -24.30 -1.74 -13.39
CA CYS A 186 -24.91 -3.07 -13.28
C CYS A 186 -26.42 -3.01 -12.99
N TRP A 187 -26.87 -2.03 -12.21
CA TRP A 187 -28.29 -1.86 -11.86
C TRP A 187 -29.03 -0.78 -12.69
N ASP A 188 -28.52 -0.47 -13.89
CA ASP A 188 -29.12 0.51 -14.80
C ASP A 188 -30.61 0.18 -15.06
N GLY A 189 -31.45 1.21 -15.07
CA GLY A 189 -32.90 1.07 -15.27
C GLY A 189 -33.29 0.51 -16.66
N GLU A 190 -32.39 0.60 -17.64
CA GLU A 190 -32.54 -0.04 -18.95
C GLU A 190 -31.68 -1.32 -19.02
N PRO A 191 -32.28 -2.52 -19.14
CA PRO A 191 -31.55 -3.80 -19.15
C PRO A 191 -30.48 -3.89 -20.25
N ASN A 192 -30.73 -3.26 -21.39
CA ASN A 192 -29.81 -3.26 -22.52
C ASN A 192 -28.56 -2.40 -22.29
N ASN A 193 -28.62 -1.43 -21.38
CA ASN A 193 -27.48 -0.58 -21.01
C ASN A 193 -26.53 -1.28 -20.02
N ARG A 194 -27.06 -2.24 -19.25
CA ARG A 194 -26.26 -3.01 -18.29
C ARG A 194 -25.12 -3.74 -19.02
N PRO A 195 -23.94 -3.88 -18.40
CA PRO A 195 -22.83 -4.63 -19.00
C PRO A 195 -23.17 -6.14 -19.14
N SER A 196 -22.34 -6.87 -19.89
CA SER A 196 -22.28 -8.34 -19.81
C SER A 196 -21.38 -8.76 -18.64
N MET A 197 -21.55 -9.96 -18.11
CA MET A 197 -20.67 -10.46 -17.02
C MET A 197 -19.20 -10.47 -17.41
N ASN A 198 -18.87 -10.75 -18.68
CA ASN A 198 -17.50 -10.62 -19.18
C ASN A 198 -16.96 -9.18 -19.08
N GLN A 199 -17.78 -8.16 -19.33
CA GLN A 199 -17.37 -6.76 -19.14
C GLN A 199 -17.21 -6.41 -17.65
N VAL A 200 -18.07 -6.95 -16.78
CA VAL A 200 -17.95 -6.79 -15.31
C VAL A 200 -16.64 -7.43 -14.82
N VAL A 201 -16.36 -8.69 -15.17
CA VAL A 201 -15.11 -9.39 -14.84
C VAL A 201 -13.89 -8.61 -15.32
N ASN A 202 -13.90 -8.12 -16.56
CA ASN A 202 -12.79 -7.33 -17.10
C ASN A 202 -12.52 -6.03 -16.33
N LYS A 203 -13.57 -5.38 -15.79
CA LYS A 203 -13.42 -4.20 -14.93
C LYS A 203 -12.83 -4.59 -13.58
N PHE A 204 -13.29 -5.68 -12.98
CA PHE A 204 -12.68 -6.24 -11.79
C PHE A 204 -11.20 -6.57 -12.03
N ASP A 205 -10.83 -7.27 -13.10
CA ASP A 205 -9.44 -7.62 -13.38
C ASP A 205 -8.50 -6.40 -13.38
N LYS A 206 -8.98 -5.22 -13.80
CA LYS A 206 -8.23 -3.96 -13.70
C LYS A 206 -8.01 -3.54 -12.24
N PHE A 207 -9.03 -3.65 -11.39
CA PHE A 207 -8.93 -3.39 -9.95
C PHE A 207 -7.95 -4.36 -9.27
N LYS A 208 -8.03 -5.67 -9.56
CA LYS A 208 -7.09 -6.67 -9.01
C LYS A 208 -5.65 -6.32 -9.34
N ASN A 209 -5.38 -5.93 -10.59
CA ASN A 209 -4.06 -5.50 -11.01
C ASN A 209 -3.60 -4.23 -10.26
N TYR A 210 -4.50 -3.27 -10.02
CA TYR A 210 -4.20 -2.07 -9.24
C TYR A 210 -3.80 -2.43 -7.80
N PHE A 211 -4.59 -3.26 -7.10
CA PHE A 211 -4.28 -3.69 -5.73
C PHE A 211 -2.95 -4.44 -5.65
N LEU A 212 -2.69 -5.31 -6.61
CA LEU A 212 -1.44 -6.06 -6.67
C LEU A 212 -0.21 -5.15 -6.85
N ILE A 213 -0.30 -4.19 -7.77
CA ILE A 213 0.75 -3.20 -7.99
C ILE A 213 0.90 -2.31 -6.76
N LYS A 214 -0.21 -1.89 -6.14
CA LYS A 214 -0.20 -1.11 -4.90
C LYS A 214 0.54 -1.84 -3.79
N ARG A 215 0.20 -3.09 -3.52
CA ARG A 215 0.83 -3.91 -2.46
C ARG A 215 2.33 -4.03 -2.69
N MET A 216 2.74 -4.35 -3.92
CA MET A 216 4.16 -4.40 -4.29
C MET A 216 4.87 -3.07 -4.05
N ILE A 217 4.25 -1.94 -4.43
CA ILE A 217 4.84 -0.61 -4.20
C ILE A 217 4.93 -0.31 -2.70
N ASP A 218 3.91 -0.64 -1.92
CA ASP A 218 3.90 -0.41 -0.48
C ASP A 218 4.99 -1.25 0.23
N GLU A 219 5.17 -2.51 -0.15
CA GLU A 219 6.28 -3.35 0.30
C GLU A 219 7.64 -2.75 -0.08
N PHE A 220 7.76 -2.27 -1.32
CA PHE A 220 9.00 -1.68 -1.80
C PHE A 220 9.36 -0.37 -1.08
N VAL A 221 8.38 0.50 -0.87
CA VAL A 221 8.55 1.74 -0.10
C VAL A 221 8.86 1.43 1.37
N SER A 222 8.24 0.40 1.94
CA SER A 222 8.51 -0.06 3.31
C SER A 222 9.94 -0.57 3.48
N LEU A 223 10.48 -1.29 2.48
CA LEU A 223 11.89 -1.68 2.45
C LEU A 223 12.78 -0.43 2.47
N ILE A 224 12.56 0.52 1.56
CA ILE A 224 13.34 1.76 1.52
C ILE A 224 13.24 2.51 2.86
N PHE A 225 12.04 2.57 3.45
CA PHE A 225 11.83 3.24 4.74
C PHE A 225 12.64 2.63 5.86
N LYS A 226 12.60 1.30 5.97
CA LYS A 226 13.35 0.55 6.95
C LYS A 226 14.84 0.88 6.84
N GLU A 227 15.39 0.83 5.64
CA GLU A 227 16.81 1.09 5.42
C GLU A 227 17.22 2.55 5.69
N VAL A 228 16.35 3.51 5.35
CA VAL A 228 16.55 4.92 5.73
C VAL A 228 16.55 5.07 7.24
N ASN A 229 15.65 4.42 7.96
CA ASN A 229 15.55 4.50 9.42
C ASN A 229 16.67 3.78 10.16
N GLU A 230 17.18 2.67 9.60
CA GLU A 230 18.41 2.03 10.07
C GLU A 230 19.62 2.96 9.92
N GLY A 231 19.55 3.92 8.98
CA GLY A 231 20.61 4.88 8.67
C GLY A 231 21.66 4.32 7.70
N LYS A 232 21.32 3.27 6.94
CA LYS A 232 22.18 2.71 5.88
C LYS A 232 22.57 3.78 4.87
N GLU A 233 23.75 3.70 4.29
CA GLU A 233 24.21 4.68 3.30
C GLU A 233 23.38 4.71 2.01
N GLU A 234 23.27 5.87 1.38
CA GLU A 234 22.49 6.06 0.14
C GLU A 234 22.90 5.08 -0.97
N LYS A 235 24.21 4.83 -1.13
CA LYS A 235 24.74 3.91 -2.14
C LYS A 235 24.29 2.47 -1.91
N VAL A 236 24.28 2.02 -0.65
CA VAL A 236 23.83 0.68 -0.25
C VAL A 236 22.34 0.53 -0.52
N ARG A 237 21.53 1.50 -0.06
CA ARG A 237 20.08 1.51 -0.31
C ARG A 237 19.76 1.46 -1.81
N LYS A 238 20.47 2.27 -2.61
CA LYS A 238 20.32 2.27 -4.07
C LYS A 238 20.61 0.90 -4.68
N GLN A 239 21.64 0.19 -4.20
CA GLN A 239 21.95 -1.15 -4.70
C GLN A 239 20.89 -2.18 -4.33
N HIS A 240 20.40 -2.15 -3.08
CA HIS A 240 19.31 -3.05 -2.66
C HIS A 240 18.03 -2.79 -3.45
N VAL A 241 17.72 -1.53 -3.75
CA VAL A 241 16.61 -1.15 -4.63
C VAL A 241 16.78 -1.72 -6.04
N LEU A 242 18.00 -1.67 -6.60
CA LEU A 242 18.29 -2.27 -7.91
C LEU A 242 18.10 -3.78 -7.89
N ASN A 243 18.65 -4.46 -6.88
CA ASN A 243 18.51 -5.92 -6.72
C ASN A 243 17.02 -6.31 -6.60
N TYR A 244 16.24 -5.58 -5.80
CA TYR A 244 14.80 -5.85 -5.67
C TYR A 244 14.07 -5.77 -7.01
N ILE A 245 14.38 -4.75 -7.82
CA ILE A 245 13.79 -4.60 -9.17
C ILE A 245 14.19 -5.77 -10.08
N ASP A 246 15.44 -6.23 -9.99
CA ASP A 246 15.96 -7.33 -10.82
C ASP A 246 15.37 -8.68 -10.39
N ASP A 247 15.35 -8.99 -9.09
CA ASP A 247 14.81 -10.23 -8.52
C ASP A 247 13.31 -10.44 -8.80
N HIS A 248 12.59 -9.31 -8.89
CA HIS A 248 11.16 -9.27 -9.19
C HIS A 248 10.87 -9.06 -10.69
N GLU A 249 11.90 -9.01 -11.54
CA GLU A 249 11.76 -8.77 -12.99
C GLU A 249 10.91 -7.51 -13.33
N ILE A 250 10.99 -6.47 -12.48
CA ILE A 250 10.19 -5.26 -12.64
C ILE A 250 10.77 -4.42 -13.78
N ASN A 251 9.97 -4.18 -14.82
CA ASN A 251 10.33 -3.21 -15.86
C ASN A 251 10.22 -1.78 -15.32
N SER A 252 11.38 -1.15 -15.08
CA SER A 252 11.44 0.20 -14.49
C SER A 252 10.76 1.29 -15.32
N GLN A 253 10.77 1.18 -16.65
CA GLN A 253 10.08 2.16 -17.49
C GLN A 253 8.55 2.01 -17.38
N GLU A 254 8.06 0.78 -17.33
CA GLU A 254 6.63 0.50 -17.20
C GLU A 254 6.10 0.92 -15.83
N ILE A 255 6.81 0.58 -14.73
CA ILE A 255 6.41 1.02 -13.39
C ILE A 255 6.48 2.55 -13.27
N CYS A 256 7.49 3.22 -13.86
CA CYS A 256 7.55 4.68 -13.87
C CYS A 256 6.38 5.31 -14.63
N ASN A 257 6.01 4.75 -15.78
CA ASN A 257 4.85 5.21 -16.55
C ASN A 257 3.55 5.01 -15.76
N TRP A 258 3.40 3.85 -15.10
CA TRP A 258 2.24 3.56 -14.27
C TRP A 258 2.14 4.52 -13.09
N LEU A 259 3.22 4.71 -12.33
CA LEU A 259 3.27 5.64 -11.20
C LEU A 259 3.00 7.08 -11.63
N ALA A 260 3.50 7.49 -12.81
CA ALA A 260 3.28 8.83 -13.35
C ALA A 260 1.80 9.11 -13.63
N ASN A 261 1.04 8.08 -14.02
CA ASN A 261 -0.40 8.15 -14.28
C ASN A 261 -1.26 7.95 -13.01
N ASN A 262 -0.69 7.42 -11.92
CA ASN A 262 -1.42 7.08 -10.69
C ASN A 262 -0.94 7.91 -9.49
N GLN A 263 -0.97 9.25 -9.58
CA GLN A 263 -0.44 10.13 -8.51
C GLN A 263 -1.43 10.44 -7.38
N ILE A 264 -2.19 9.43 -6.96
CA ILE A 264 -3.24 9.56 -5.93
C ILE A 264 -2.67 9.19 -4.54
N ASN A 265 -1.74 8.24 -4.49
CA ASN A 265 -1.13 7.74 -3.26
C ASN A 265 0.26 8.36 -3.04
N SER A 266 0.57 8.75 -1.80
CA SER A 266 1.83 9.38 -1.44
C SER A 266 3.05 8.46 -1.62
N ASN A 267 2.91 7.15 -1.40
CA ASN A 267 3.94 6.13 -1.68
C ASN A 267 4.23 6.02 -3.17
N PHE A 268 3.21 6.13 -4.03
CA PHE A 268 3.40 6.04 -5.48
C PHE A 268 4.20 7.24 -5.99
N ILE A 269 3.85 8.43 -5.48
CA ILE A 269 4.56 9.67 -5.81
C ILE A 269 6.00 9.61 -5.29
N TYR A 270 6.19 9.14 -4.05
CA TYR A 270 7.51 8.95 -3.44
C TYR A 270 8.39 7.97 -4.24
N LEU A 271 7.87 6.79 -4.60
CA LEU A 271 8.66 5.81 -5.34
C LEU A 271 9.05 6.33 -6.72
N LEU A 272 8.12 6.94 -7.45
CA LEU A 272 8.41 7.55 -8.76
C LEU A 272 9.52 8.58 -8.64
N GLU A 273 9.44 9.41 -7.62
CA GLU A 273 10.47 10.39 -7.31
C GLU A 273 11.81 9.70 -7.06
N TYR A 274 11.86 8.72 -6.15
CA TYR A 274 13.10 8.06 -5.72
C TYR A 274 13.85 7.49 -6.92
N LEU A 275 13.11 6.84 -7.82
CA LEU A 275 13.65 6.31 -9.07
C LEU A 275 14.24 7.41 -9.97
N ASN A 276 13.54 8.54 -10.10
CA ASN A 276 14.01 9.69 -10.91
C ASN A 276 15.21 10.41 -10.31
N TYR A 277 15.27 10.57 -8.98
CA TYR A 277 16.36 11.26 -8.30
C TYR A 277 17.67 10.45 -8.38
N HIS A 278 17.59 9.14 -8.15
CA HIS A 278 18.75 8.26 -8.21
C HIS A 278 19.11 7.79 -9.62
N GLY A 279 18.31 8.15 -10.64
CA GLY A 279 18.52 7.73 -12.03
C GLY A 279 18.44 6.21 -12.20
N ILE A 280 17.54 5.56 -11.46
CA ILE A 280 17.38 4.10 -11.49
C ILE A 280 16.63 3.75 -12.78
N LYS A 281 17.38 3.26 -13.78
CA LYS A 281 16.89 2.79 -15.09
C LYS A 281 16.05 3.84 -15.88
N THR A 282 16.15 5.13 -15.52
CA THR A 282 15.57 6.28 -16.25
C THR A 282 16.58 7.44 -16.30
N CYS A 283 16.33 8.44 -17.15
CA CYS A 283 17.14 9.65 -17.19
C CYS A 283 16.87 10.55 -15.96
N ILE A 284 17.94 11.04 -15.34
CA ILE A 284 17.86 11.90 -14.14
C ILE A 284 17.13 13.20 -14.48
N ASN A 285 16.04 13.50 -13.77
CA ASN A 285 15.42 14.82 -13.77
C ASN A 285 15.23 15.33 -12.33
N LYS A 286 16.31 15.90 -11.80
CA LYS A 286 16.40 16.45 -10.44
C LYS A 286 15.34 17.51 -10.11
N GLN A 287 14.96 18.34 -11.06
CA GLN A 287 13.95 19.39 -10.84
C GLN A 287 12.52 18.83 -10.82
N LYS A 288 12.25 17.79 -11.63
CA LYS A 288 11.00 17.03 -11.56
C LYS A 288 10.91 16.24 -10.25
N ALA A 289 12.01 15.62 -9.83
CA ALA A 289 12.09 14.91 -8.54
C ALA A 289 11.76 15.83 -7.36
N PHE A 290 12.36 17.04 -7.30
CA PHE A 290 12.02 18.05 -6.28
C PHE A 290 10.52 18.33 -6.19
N LYS A 291 9.85 18.56 -7.33
CA LYS A 291 8.40 18.82 -7.35
C LYS A 291 7.58 17.63 -6.84
N LEU A 292 8.00 16.41 -7.14
CA LEU A 292 7.32 15.19 -6.67
C LEU A 292 7.54 14.97 -5.17
N TYR A 293 8.76 15.18 -4.66
CA TYR A 293 9.02 15.16 -3.22
C TYR A 293 8.14 16.14 -2.47
N GLN A 294 8.03 17.38 -2.98
CA GLN A 294 7.16 18.39 -2.39
C GLN A 294 5.70 17.92 -2.34
N LYS A 295 5.21 17.28 -3.42
CA LYS A 295 3.85 16.73 -3.48
C LYS A 295 3.65 15.58 -2.47
N ALA A 296 4.56 14.60 -2.43
CA ALA A 296 4.48 13.48 -1.50
C ALA A 296 4.58 13.93 -0.03
N ALA A 297 5.46 14.88 0.26
CA ALA A 297 5.62 15.46 1.60
C ALA A 297 4.35 16.21 2.05
N ASN A 298 3.71 16.94 1.15
CA ASN A 298 2.44 17.63 1.42
C ASN A 298 1.27 16.66 1.65
N LEU A 299 1.34 15.45 1.08
CA LEU A 299 0.41 14.35 1.34
C LEU A 299 0.75 13.53 2.60
N GLY A 300 1.70 13.99 3.42
CA GLY A 300 2.03 13.35 4.70
C GLY A 300 3.02 12.18 4.61
N ASN A 301 3.73 11.98 3.49
CA ASN A 301 4.78 10.96 3.45
C ASN A 301 6.02 11.42 4.22
N ASN A 302 6.30 10.77 5.35
CA ASN A 302 7.35 11.18 6.30
C ASN A 302 8.77 11.03 5.73
N ILE A 303 8.99 10.12 4.78
CA ILE A 303 10.29 9.91 4.10
C ILE A 303 10.51 11.00 3.06
N ALA A 304 9.46 11.34 2.30
CA ALA A 304 9.50 12.46 1.38
C ALA A 304 9.78 13.77 2.12
N GLN A 305 9.22 13.96 3.32
CA GLN A 305 9.55 15.11 4.18
C GLN A 305 11.04 15.13 4.56
N TYR A 306 11.60 13.99 4.99
CA TYR A 306 13.02 13.85 5.31
C TYR A 306 13.93 14.16 4.09
N ASN A 307 13.65 13.56 2.94
CA ASN A 307 14.47 13.76 1.74
C ASN A 307 14.36 15.19 1.21
N LEU A 308 13.15 15.77 1.23
CA LEU A 308 12.95 17.17 0.86
C LEU A 308 13.69 18.12 1.81
N ALA A 309 13.73 17.81 3.11
CA ALA A 309 14.52 18.56 4.08
C ALA A 309 16.01 18.51 3.77
N LEU A 310 16.56 17.34 3.41
CA LEU A 310 17.94 17.20 2.95
C LEU A 310 18.22 18.07 1.72
N MET A 311 17.32 18.10 0.73
CA MET A 311 17.47 18.94 -0.46
C MET A 311 17.57 20.43 -0.10
N TYR A 312 16.71 20.91 0.81
CA TYR A 312 16.78 22.29 1.30
C TYR A 312 18.02 22.56 2.16
N LYS A 313 18.47 21.61 2.99
CA LYS A 313 19.70 21.75 3.80
C LYS A 313 20.95 21.84 2.93
N GLU A 314 21.03 21.03 1.87
CA GLU A 314 22.21 20.94 1.01
C GLU A 314 22.19 21.92 -0.16
N GLY A 315 21.03 22.53 -0.46
CA GLY A 315 20.86 23.34 -1.66
C GLY A 315 20.90 22.51 -2.95
N LYS A 316 20.57 21.21 -2.88
CA LYS A 316 20.53 20.33 -4.06
C LYS A 316 19.21 20.54 -4.78
N CYS A 317 19.27 21.04 -6.02
CA CYS A 317 18.13 21.25 -6.93
C CYS A 317 17.16 22.38 -6.52
N VAL A 318 17.38 22.99 -5.35
CA VAL A 318 16.65 24.14 -4.80
C VAL A 318 17.64 25.00 -4.02
N ASN A 319 17.37 26.30 -3.86
CA ASN A 319 18.20 27.16 -3.02
C ASN A 319 18.20 26.64 -1.58
N LYS A 320 19.39 26.64 -0.96
CA LYS A 320 19.57 26.26 0.44
C LYS A 320 18.63 27.08 1.33
N ASN A 321 17.91 26.41 2.22
CA ASN A 321 17.00 27.05 3.16
C ASN A 321 16.91 26.23 4.46
N ASP A 322 17.70 26.63 5.45
CA ASP A 322 17.81 25.91 6.72
C ASP A 322 16.51 25.92 7.53
N GLY A 323 15.73 27.00 7.47
CA GLY A 323 14.41 27.08 8.15
C GLY A 323 13.40 26.09 7.57
N LYS A 324 13.32 25.97 6.23
CA LYS A 324 12.47 24.95 5.58
C LYS A 324 12.95 23.54 5.87
N ALA A 325 14.27 23.32 5.88
CA ALA A 325 14.84 22.03 6.23
C ALA A 325 14.46 21.62 7.66
N PHE A 326 14.60 22.53 8.63
CA PHE A 326 14.22 22.31 10.02
C PHE A 326 12.75 21.91 10.17
N GLU A 327 11.82 22.67 9.57
CA GLU A 327 10.39 22.38 9.66
C GLU A 327 10.01 21.03 9.04
N LEU A 328 10.67 20.65 7.94
CA LEU A 328 10.43 19.36 7.30
C LEU A 328 11.04 18.19 8.08
N PHE A 329 12.24 18.34 8.65
CA PHE A 329 12.80 17.34 9.57
C PHE A 329 11.92 17.16 10.81
N LYS A 330 11.36 18.25 11.33
CA LYS A 330 10.42 18.20 12.45
C LYS A 330 9.16 17.41 12.10
N LYS A 331 8.51 17.69 10.96
CA LYS A 331 7.35 16.92 10.49
C LYS A 331 7.66 15.44 10.29
N SER A 332 8.83 15.16 9.70
CA SER A 332 9.29 13.79 9.50
C SER A 332 9.48 13.05 10.84
N ALA A 333 10.05 13.74 11.84
CA ALA A 333 10.24 13.21 13.19
C ALA A 333 8.93 13.01 13.95
N GLU A 334 7.94 13.88 13.77
CA GLU A 334 6.56 13.73 14.30
C GLU A 334 5.88 12.49 13.72
N GLY A 335 6.17 12.15 12.47
CA GLY A 335 5.78 10.90 11.81
C GLY A 335 6.67 9.69 12.12
N GLU A 336 7.45 9.75 13.21
CA GLU A 336 8.32 8.68 13.72
C GLU A 336 9.42 8.18 12.76
N ASN A 337 9.78 8.96 11.74
CA ASN A 337 10.95 8.66 10.91
C ASN A 337 12.23 8.85 11.73
N LEU A 338 12.99 7.78 11.97
CA LEU A 338 14.18 7.82 12.83
C LEU A 338 15.28 8.70 12.26
N SER A 339 15.43 8.74 10.94
CA SER A 339 16.39 9.64 10.29
C SER A 339 15.94 11.09 10.35
N GLY A 340 14.63 11.35 10.33
CA GLY A 340 14.03 12.65 10.66
C GLY A 340 14.33 13.07 12.10
N ILE A 341 14.14 12.15 13.07
CA ILE A 341 14.46 12.39 14.49
C ILE A 341 15.95 12.70 14.67
N ASN A 342 16.84 11.90 14.09
CA ASN A 342 18.28 12.12 14.12
C ASN A 342 18.66 13.48 13.51
N MET A 343 18.13 13.81 12.33
CA MET A 343 18.43 15.09 11.67
C MET A 343 17.85 16.30 12.41
N LEU A 344 16.71 16.15 13.10
CA LEU A 344 16.20 17.18 14.00
C LEU A 344 17.16 17.39 15.18
N GLY A 345 17.72 16.30 15.73
CA GLY A 345 18.78 16.37 16.73
C GLY A 345 20.01 17.13 16.23
N TYR A 346 20.44 16.83 15.00
CA TYR A 346 21.54 17.52 14.32
C TYR A 346 21.27 19.01 14.09
N CYS A 347 20.03 19.37 13.74
CA CYS A 347 19.63 20.77 13.63
C CYS A 347 19.76 21.51 14.97
N TYR A 348 19.33 20.90 16.07
CA TYR A 348 19.48 21.49 17.40
C TYR A 348 20.93 21.54 17.88
N GLU A 349 21.77 20.56 17.55
CA GLU A 349 23.19 20.60 17.89
C GLU A 349 23.90 21.77 17.20
N ASN A 350 23.60 22.00 15.91
CA ASN A 350 24.35 22.92 15.06
C ASN A 350 23.64 24.26 14.79
N GLY A 351 22.44 24.47 15.32
CA GLY A 351 21.64 25.69 15.09
C GLY A 351 21.14 25.84 13.64
N ILE A 352 20.79 24.74 12.98
CA ILE A 352 20.33 24.76 11.57
C ILE A 352 18.84 25.05 11.53
N GLY A 353 18.49 26.28 11.14
CA GLY A 353 17.10 26.74 11.05
C GLY A 353 16.41 26.97 12.39
N THR A 354 17.16 26.85 13.50
CA THR A 354 16.71 27.02 14.88
C THR A 354 17.89 27.41 15.77
N ASP A 355 17.63 27.82 17.01
CA ASP A 355 18.70 28.06 17.98
C ASP A 355 19.31 26.75 18.48
N THR A 356 20.60 26.79 18.82
CA THR A 356 21.30 25.63 19.38
C THR A 356 20.66 25.16 20.68
N ASN A 357 20.41 23.86 20.81
CA ASN A 357 19.85 23.26 22.01
C ASN A 357 20.41 21.84 22.22
N MET A 358 21.53 21.74 22.93
CA MET A 358 22.22 20.47 23.15
C MET A 358 21.39 19.45 23.95
N LYS A 359 20.51 19.91 24.84
CA LYS A 359 19.59 19.02 25.57
C LYS A 359 18.62 18.32 24.62
N LYS A 360 17.95 19.07 23.74
CA LYS A 360 17.05 18.50 22.74
C LYS A 360 17.79 17.60 21.75
N ALA A 361 19.00 18.01 21.32
CA ALA A 361 19.83 17.17 20.46
C ALA A 361 20.12 15.82 21.11
N PHE A 362 20.56 15.82 22.37
CA PHE A 362 20.82 14.60 23.14
C PHE A 362 19.57 13.72 23.26
N GLU A 363 18.42 14.29 23.63
CA GLU A 363 17.15 13.55 23.77
C GLU A 363 16.72 12.89 22.45
N LEU A 364 16.86 13.61 21.32
CA LEU A 364 16.51 13.10 19.99
C LEU A 364 17.47 12.02 19.51
N TYR A 365 18.79 12.24 19.64
CA TYR A 365 19.79 11.22 19.32
C TYR A 365 19.59 9.97 20.18
N HIS A 366 19.35 10.13 21.48
CA HIS A 366 19.06 9.03 22.38
C HIS A 366 17.81 8.24 21.97
N LYS A 367 16.73 8.94 21.60
CA LYS A 367 15.50 8.29 21.09
C LYS A 367 15.78 7.48 19.82
N ALA A 368 16.38 8.09 18.79
CA ALA A 368 16.65 7.42 17.52
C ALA A 368 17.67 6.27 17.66
N ALA A 369 18.69 6.44 18.49
CA ALA A 369 19.73 5.42 18.72
C ALA A 369 19.16 4.15 19.36
N ASN A 370 18.25 4.31 20.35
CA ASN A 370 17.60 3.19 21.01
C ASN A 370 16.60 2.46 20.12
N LEU A 371 16.08 3.12 19.08
CA LEU A 371 15.21 2.54 18.06
C LEU A 371 15.99 1.96 16.87
N GLY A 372 17.33 1.96 16.92
CA GLY A 372 18.17 1.26 15.94
C GLY A 372 18.76 2.12 14.82
N ASN A 373 18.64 3.45 14.88
CA ASN A 373 19.29 4.32 13.89
C ASN A 373 20.81 4.39 14.14
N ASN A 374 21.60 3.88 13.19
CA ASN A 374 23.05 3.73 13.35
C ASN A 374 23.81 5.08 13.41
N VAL A 375 23.34 6.10 12.68
CA VAL A 375 23.89 7.47 12.68
C VAL A 375 23.63 8.15 14.03
N ALA A 376 22.42 7.98 14.59
CA ALA A 376 22.11 8.49 15.92
C ALA A 376 22.92 7.79 17.01
N GLN A 377 23.17 6.48 16.89
CA GLN A 377 24.07 5.75 17.79
C GLN A 377 25.49 6.33 17.74
N TYR A 378 26.00 6.61 16.54
CA TYR A 378 27.28 7.29 16.35
C TYR A 378 27.31 8.70 16.97
N ASN A 379 26.30 9.53 16.71
CA ASN A 379 26.22 10.89 17.26
C ASN A 379 26.15 10.88 18.80
N LEU A 380 25.34 9.98 19.37
CA LEU A 380 25.22 9.81 20.81
C LEU A 380 26.54 9.30 21.44
N ALA A 381 27.25 8.39 20.76
CA ALA A 381 28.57 7.93 21.18
C ALA A 381 29.58 9.09 21.21
N LEU A 382 29.57 9.97 20.21
CA LEU A 382 30.40 11.17 20.21
C LEU A 382 30.09 12.09 21.38
N MET A 383 28.81 12.32 21.70
CA MET A 383 28.42 13.14 22.85
C MET A 383 29.01 12.59 24.16
N TYR A 384 28.94 11.27 24.37
CA TYR A 384 29.55 10.62 25.54
C TYR A 384 31.07 10.63 25.52
N LYS A 385 31.71 10.44 24.36
CA LYS A 385 33.18 10.47 24.22
C LYS A 385 33.74 11.85 24.53
N GLU A 386 33.04 12.91 24.12
CA GLU A 386 33.50 14.29 24.22
C GLU A 386 33.03 14.98 25.51
N GLY A 387 32.02 14.43 26.19
CA GLY A 387 31.37 15.09 27.32
C GLY A 387 30.51 16.29 26.89
N LYS A 388 29.94 16.24 25.69
CA LYS A 388 29.06 17.30 25.16
C LYS A 388 27.69 17.18 25.83
N TYR A 389 27.34 18.17 26.65
CA TYR A 389 26.09 18.24 27.44
C TYR A 389 25.93 17.19 28.55
N VAL A 390 26.39 15.96 28.35
CA VAL A 390 26.44 14.89 29.36
C VAL A 390 27.86 14.62 29.81
N ASP A 391 28.02 14.04 31.00
CA ASP A 391 29.34 13.65 31.51
C ASP A 391 30.05 12.69 30.55
N LYS A 392 31.34 12.94 30.36
CA LYS A 392 32.20 12.11 29.53
C LYS A 392 32.16 10.66 30.05
N ASN A 393 31.82 9.73 29.18
CA ASN A 393 31.73 8.31 29.50
C ASN A 393 32.21 7.46 28.31
N ASN A 394 33.50 7.11 28.34
CA ASN A 394 34.12 6.32 27.28
C ASN A 394 33.51 4.91 27.14
N GLY A 395 33.03 4.31 28.24
CA GLY A 395 32.39 2.99 28.19
C GLY A 395 31.05 3.03 27.44
N LYS A 396 30.19 4.02 27.74
CA LYS A 396 28.95 4.23 26.97
C LYS A 396 29.23 4.59 25.51
N ALA A 397 30.24 5.43 25.25
CA ALA A 397 30.65 5.75 23.89
C ALA A 397 31.05 4.50 23.11
N PHE A 398 31.89 3.65 23.70
CA PHE A 398 32.30 2.37 23.11
C PHE A 398 31.10 1.46 22.78
N GLU A 399 30.16 1.30 23.72
CA GLU A 399 28.96 0.47 23.49
C GLU A 399 28.10 0.99 22.32
N PHE A 400 27.93 2.30 22.19
CA PHE A 400 27.18 2.87 21.07
C PHE A 400 27.95 2.83 19.74
N PHE A 401 29.27 3.06 19.73
CA PHE A 401 30.08 2.84 18.52
C PHE A 401 30.03 1.38 18.08
N LYS A 402 30.06 0.43 19.02
CA LYS A 402 29.93 -1.01 18.73
C LYS A 402 28.57 -1.36 18.12
N LYS A 403 27.48 -0.79 18.64
CA LYS A 403 26.13 -0.96 18.05
C LYS A 403 26.07 -0.40 16.63
N SER A 404 26.57 0.82 16.43
CA SER A 404 26.61 1.48 15.12
C SER A 404 27.43 0.67 14.10
N ALA A 405 28.60 0.16 14.51
CA ALA A 405 29.45 -0.68 13.68
C ALA A 405 28.82 -2.03 13.30
N LYS A 406 28.01 -2.62 14.21
CA LYS A 406 27.30 -3.88 13.96
C LYS A 406 26.28 -3.75 12.83
N GLU A 407 25.62 -2.59 12.74
CA GLU A 407 24.66 -2.24 11.68
C GLU A 407 25.35 -1.65 10.44
N GLU A 408 26.66 -1.91 10.28
CA GLU A 408 27.49 -1.54 9.14
C GLU A 408 27.59 -0.04 8.84
N ASP A 409 27.38 0.82 9.83
CA ASP A 409 27.71 2.25 9.67
C ASP A 409 29.22 2.43 9.53
N LEU A 410 29.66 3.09 8.45
CA LEU A 410 31.08 3.28 8.18
C LEU A 410 31.77 4.13 9.25
N ASN A 411 31.08 5.13 9.79
CA ASN A 411 31.63 5.98 10.85
C ASN A 411 31.69 5.20 12.17
N GLY A 412 30.66 4.42 12.50
CA GLY A 412 30.64 3.47 13.61
C GLY A 412 31.79 2.46 13.56
N ILE A 413 32.00 1.79 12.41
CA ILE A 413 33.12 0.84 12.23
C ILE A 413 34.47 1.53 12.44
N ASN A 414 34.68 2.69 11.81
CA ASN A 414 35.92 3.45 11.96
C ASN A 414 36.17 3.89 13.41
N MET A 415 35.13 4.40 14.10
CA MET A 415 35.25 4.81 15.50
C MET A 415 35.43 3.62 16.46
N LEU A 416 34.87 2.46 16.15
CA LEU A 416 35.15 1.25 16.91
C LEU A 416 36.62 0.84 16.75
N GLY A 417 37.18 0.94 15.54
CA GLY A 417 38.61 0.75 15.30
C GLY A 417 39.45 1.72 16.13
N TYR A 418 39.08 3.00 16.15
CA TYR A 418 39.73 4.04 16.95
C TYR A 418 39.64 3.76 18.46
N CYS A 419 38.53 3.22 18.94
CA CYS A 419 38.40 2.80 20.32
C CYS A 419 39.37 1.67 20.69
N TYR A 420 39.57 0.69 19.81
CA TYR A 420 40.53 -0.39 20.02
C TYR A 420 41.99 0.06 19.85
N GLU A 421 42.27 1.03 18.98
CA GLU A 421 43.63 1.58 18.83
C GLU A 421 44.08 2.35 20.08
N TYR A 422 43.20 3.19 20.65
CA TYR A 422 43.54 4.10 21.74
C TYR A 422 43.01 3.69 23.12
N GLY A 423 42.36 2.52 23.24
CA GLY A 423 41.81 2.02 24.50
C GLY A 423 40.65 2.87 25.05
N ILE A 424 39.78 3.39 24.17
CA ILE A 424 38.66 4.25 24.58
C ILE A 424 37.47 3.37 24.95
N GLY A 425 37.29 3.17 26.26
CA GLY A 425 36.18 2.37 26.80
C GLY A 425 36.38 0.86 26.67
N THR A 426 37.54 0.44 26.16
CA THR A 426 37.99 -0.95 25.99
C THR A 426 39.51 -1.01 26.20
N ASN A 427 40.08 -2.21 26.29
CA ASN A 427 41.52 -2.40 26.21
C ASN A 427 42.01 -2.18 24.77
N ILE A 428 43.29 -1.79 24.64
CA ILE A 428 43.94 -1.65 23.35
C ILE A 428 44.02 -3.03 22.67
N ASP A 429 43.58 -3.09 21.41
CA ASP A 429 43.70 -4.26 20.54
C ASP A 429 43.95 -3.81 19.08
N LEU A 430 45.22 -3.72 18.72
CA LEU A 430 45.63 -3.23 17.40
C LEU A 430 45.22 -4.18 16.26
N GLN A 431 45.06 -5.47 16.54
CA GLN A 431 44.63 -6.45 15.54
C GLN A 431 43.16 -6.19 15.17
N ILE A 432 42.28 -6.06 16.18
CA ILE A 432 40.87 -5.72 15.95
C ILE A 432 40.74 -4.35 15.29
N ALA A 433 41.53 -3.34 15.73
CA ALA A 433 41.52 -2.02 15.13
C ALA A 433 41.86 -2.06 13.62
N PHE A 434 42.93 -2.77 13.25
CA PHE A 434 43.34 -2.95 11.86
C PHE A 434 42.25 -3.64 11.02
N GLU A 435 41.64 -4.71 11.54
CA GLU A 435 40.55 -5.41 10.84
C GLU A 435 39.33 -4.52 10.60
N LEU A 436 38.96 -3.70 11.58
CA LEU A 436 37.86 -2.73 11.48
C LEU A 436 38.17 -1.63 10.47
N TYR A 437 39.38 -1.05 10.50
CA TYR A 437 39.79 -0.06 9.50
C TYR A 437 39.81 -0.66 8.10
N ARG A 438 40.32 -1.88 7.93
CA ARG A 438 40.28 -2.61 6.65
C ARG A 438 38.85 -2.81 6.17
N LYS A 439 37.92 -3.21 7.05
CA LYS A 439 36.50 -3.35 6.70
C LYS A 439 35.92 -2.01 6.23
N ALA A 440 36.08 -0.94 7.01
CA ALA A 440 35.55 0.38 6.67
C ALA A 440 36.14 0.94 5.37
N ALA A 441 37.45 0.75 5.14
CA ALA A 441 38.14 1.20 3.93
C ALA A 441 37.65 0.47 2.67
N ASN A 442 37.45 -0.86 2.76
CA ASN A 442 36.90 -1.67 1.67
C ASN A 442 35.47 -1.27 1.30
N LEU A 443 34.69 -0.81 2.29
CA LEU A 443 33.35 -0.27 2.08
C LEU A 443 33.36 1.20 1.60
N GLY A 444 34.53 1.84 1.53
CA GLY A 444 34.72 3.17 0.94
C GLY A 444 34.92 4.32 1.93
N ASN A 445 35.14 4.05 3.22
CA ASN A 445 35.39 5.09 4.21
C ASN A 445 36.78 5.71 4.01
N SER A 446 36.83 7.00 3.66
CA SER A 446 38.09 7.71 3.37
C SER A 446 38.98 7.89 4.59
N ILE A 447 38.40 8.03 5.80
CA ILE A 447 39.16 8.16 7.04
C ILE A 447 39.84 6.83 7.37
N ALA A 448 39.13 5.72 7.23
CA ALA A 448 39.69 4.39 7.44
C ALA A 448 40.78 4.05 6.39
N GLN A 449 40.60 4.47 5.14
CA GLN A 449 41.64 4.35 4.10
C GLN A 449 42.91 5.11 4.50
N TYR A 450 42.76 6.32 5.07
CA TYR A 450 43.88 7.08 5.62
C TYR A 450 44.50 6.36 6.83
N ASN A 451 43.70 5.91 7.80
CA ASN A 451 44.20 5.22 8.99
C ASN A 451 44.98 3.93 8.65
N LEU A 452 44.58 3.21 7.60
CA LEU A 452 45.34 2.04 7.09
C LEU A 452 46.68 2.40 6.43
N ALA A 453 46.82 3.60 5.90
CA ALA A 453 48.07 4.03 5.29
C ALA A 453 49.15 4.35 6.34
N PHE A 454 48.76 4.55 7.60
CA PHE A 454 49.64 4.91 8.72
C PHE A 454 49.65 3.91 9.88
N SER A 455 48.87 2.83 9.80
CA SER A 455 48.92 1.66 10.70
C SER A 455 49.77 0.56 10.10
#